data_AF-A0A5B7UCV3-F1
#
_entry.id   AF-A0A5B7UCV3-F1
#
_cell.length_a   1.000
_cell.length_b   1.000
_cell.length_c   1.000
_cell.angle_alpha   90.00
_cell.angle_beta   90.00
_cell.angle_gamma   90.00
#
_symmetry.space_group_name_H-M   'P 1'
#
loop_
_entity.id
_entity.type
_entity.pdbx_description
1 polymer ?
#
loop_
_entity_poly.entity_id
_entity_poly.type
_entity_poly.pdbx_seq_one_letter_code
_entity_poly.pdbx_strand_id
1 'polypeptide(L)'
;MPNSGLKWETVVSKNIGLDGSLFNRTVTFQIDAFDRLTKDILFKVPVPQEYGVGSGQWPSKNLAEVSNKGVEVSLGYQKGKGDFSYYVNANFAKIWNNVEKPQEPILSGLYILRQGDAVGSYFGYEAMGFIQQKIFRTITQGLVPIHNLEISKLKIKMEMG
;
A
#
# COMPACT_ATOMS: atom_id res chain seq x y z
N MET A 1 11.43 13.64 25.64
CA MET A 1 12.53 12.75 26.06
C MET A 1 13.48 12.57 24.89
N PRO A 2 14.79 12.87 25.02
CA PRO A 2 15.75 12.65 23.95
C PRO A 2 15.99 11.14 23.74
N ASN A 3 15.96 10.68 22.48
CA ASN A 3 16.35 9.31 22.10
C ASN A 3 17.78 9.35 21.54
N SER A 4 18.76 8.93 22.34
CA SER A 4 20.19 8.93 21.96
C SER A 4 20.56 7.85 20.93
N GLY A 5 19.65 6.91 20.62
CA GLY A 5 19.84 5.86 19.63
C GLY A 5 19.24 6.17 18.25
N LEU A 6 18.84 7.42 18.00
CA LEU A 6 18.29 7.82 16.71
C LEU A 6 19.33 7.65 15.59
N LYS A 7 18.89 7.01 14.51
CA LYS A 7 19.68 6.84 13.29
C LYS A 7 18.97 7.52 12.11
N TRP A 8 19.74 7.87 11.09
CA TRP A 8 19.18 8.26 9.81
C TRP A 8 18.52 7.06 9.13
N GLU A 9 17.41 7.31 8.43
CA GLU A 9 16.78 6.34 7.56
C GLU A 9 17.73 5.93 6.44
N THR A 10 17.85 4.63 6.18
CA THR A 10 18.80 4.08 5.20
C THR A 10 18.05 3.40 4.06
N VAL A 11 18.28 3.84 2.84
CA VAL A 11 17.69 3.24 1.63
C VAL A 11 18.71 2.34 0.95
N VAL A 12 18.38 1.06 0.81
CA VAL A 12 19.16 0.08 0.04
C VAL A 12 18.38 -0.25 -1.23
N SER A 13 18.96 0.05 -2.39
CA SER A 13 18.32 -0.21 -3.68
C SER A 13 19.13 -1.18 -4.53
N LYS A 14 18.43 -2.11 -5.18
CA LYS A 14 18.95 -2.95 -6.25
C LYS A 14 18.11 -2.70 -7.49
N ASN A 15 18.77 -2.51 -8.62
CA ASN A 15 18.11 -2.29 -9.90
C ASN A 15 18.80 -3.14 -10.96
N ILE A 16 18.01 -3.68 -11.89
CA ILE A 16 18.49 -4.30 -13.11
C ILE A 16 17.67 -3.75 -14.27
N GLY A 17 18.37 -3.31 -15.32
CA GLY A 17 17.76 -2.65 -16.47
C GLY A 17 18.19 -3.31 -17.77
N LEU A 18 17.31 -3.24 -18.76
CA LEU A 18 17.58 -3.56 -20.15
C LEU A 18 17.03 -2.45 -21.03
N ASP A 19 17.93 -1.77 -21.73
CA ASP A 19 17.59 -0.75 -22.71
C ASP A 19 18.10 -1.14 -24.11
N GLY A 20 17.42 -0.63 -25.14
CA GLY A 20 17.82 -0.91 -26.50
C GLY A 20 16.98 -0.24 -27.56
N SER A 21 17.43 -0.42 -28.80
CA SER A 21 16.70 0.04 -29.98
C SER A 21 16.78 -0.97 -31.11
N LEU A 22 15.70 -1.07 -31.89
CA LEU A 22 15.55 -1.99 -33.01
C LEU A 22 15.23 -1.20 -34.28
N PHE A 23 15.53 -1.80 -35.44
CA PHE A 23 15.21 -1.27 -36.76
C PHE A 23 15.69 0.18 -36.98
N ASN A 24 17.00 0.42 -36.81
CA ASN A 24 17.59 1.77 -36.91
C ASN A 24 16.88 2.81 -36.03
N ARG A 25 16.60 2.44 -34.77
CA ARG A 25 15.91 3.28 -33.77
C ARG A 25 14.44 3.58 -34.09
N THR A 26 13.81 2.83 -34.99
CA THR A 26 12.34 2.93 -35.19
C THR A 26 11.60 2.54 -33.92
N VAL A 27 12.10 1.51 -33.21
CA VAL A 27 11.56 1.07 -31.92
C VAL A 27 12.64 1.25 -30.86
N THR A 28 12.29 1.90 -29.75
CA THR A 28 13.13 2.00 -28.56
C THR A 28 12.41 1.36 -27.39
N PHE A 29 13.13 0.69 -26.52
CA PHE A 29 12.57 0.13 -25.30
C PHE A 29 13.52 0.32 -24.14
N GLN A 30 12.95 0.43 -22.95
CA GLN A 30 13.65 0.40 -21.68
C GLN A 30 12.79 -0.37 -20.70
N ILE A 31 13.38 -1.35 -20.02
CA ILE A 31 12.71 -2.20 -19.04
C ILE A 31 13.59 -2.21 -17.82
N ASP A 32 13.06 -1.76 -16.70
CA ASP A 32 13.75 -1.72 -15.41
C ASP A 32 12.98 -2.54 -14.38
N ALA A 33 13.69 -3.35 -13.62
CA ALA A 33 13.17 -4.03 -12.44
C ALA A 33 13.96 -3.59 -11.21
N PHE A 34 13.25 -3.26 -10.14
CA PHE A 34 13.88 -2.73 -8.93
C PHE A 34 13.36 -3.40 -7.65
N ASP A 35 14.24 -3.43 -6.65
CA ASP A 35 13.94 -3.81 -5.27
C ASP A 35 14.60 -2.78 -4.33
N ARG A 36 13.76 -2.01 -3.64
CA ARG A 36 14.17 -0.94 -2.73
C ARG A 36 13.70 -1.26 -1.33
N LEU A 37 14.64 -1.35 -0.39
CA LEU A 37 14.37 -1.53 1.03
C LEU A 37 14.78 -0.28 1.80
N THR A 38 13.81 0.35 2.44
CA THR A 38 14.04 1.47 3.34
C THR A 38 14.05 0.95 4.78
N LYS A 39 15.16 1.19 5.48
CA LYS A 39 15.41 0.75 6.85
C LYS A 39 15.46 1.90 7.82
N ASP A 40 15.24 1.58 9.09
CA ASP A 40 15.35 2.52 10.20
C ASP A 40 14.41 3.73 10.01
N ILE A 41 13.19 3.50 9.52
CA ILE A 41 12.21 4.56 9.32
C ILE A 41 11.79 5.11 10.69
N LEU A 42 11.80 6.44 10.80
CA LEU A 42 11.47 7.17 12.02
C LEU A 42 9.96 7.30 12.20
N PHE A 43 9.44 6.69 13.27
CA PHE A 43 8.04 6.84 13.68
C PHE A 43 7.93 7.40 15.09
N LYS A 44 6.94 8.27 15.29
CA LYS A 44 6.50 8.65 16.64
C LYS A 44 5.70 7.50 17.23
N VAL A 45 6.21 6.90 18.30
CA VAL A 45 5.55 5.75 18.94
C VAL A 45 4.65 6.24 20.07
N PRO A 46 3.36 5.85 20.10
CA PRO A 46 2.48 6.12 21.23
C PRO A 46 3.11 5.69 22.55
N VAL A 47 3.15 6.61 23.52
CA VAL A 47 3.49 6.26 24.91
C VAL A 47 2.23 6.17 25.75
N PRO A 48 2.19 5.30 26.77
CA PRO A 48 1.04 5.18 27.66
C PRO A 48 0.66 6.54 28.29
N GLN A 49 -0.63 6.79 28.45
CA GLN A 49 -1.14 8.10 28.87
C GLN A 49 -0.72 8.47 30.30
N GLU A 50 -0.39 7.48 31.12
CA GLU A 50 0.09 7.61 32.49
C GLU A 50 1.41 8.40 32.57
N TYR A 51 2.18 8.44 31.48
CA TYR A 51 3.39 9.26 31.39
C TYR A 51 3.09 10.77 31.23
N GLY A 52 1.82 11.17 31.04
CA GLY A 52 1.41 12.58 30.94
C GLY A 52 1.89 13.30 29.67
N VAL A 53 2.30 12.55 28.65
CA VAL A 53 2.89 13.09 27.41
C VAL A 53 1.83 13.16 26.31
N GLY A 54 1.60 14.35 25.76
CA GLY A 54 0.69 14.53 24.62
C GLY A 54 1.20 13.88 23.34
N SER A 55 0.31 13.57 22.40
CA SER A 55 0.63 12.90 21.12
C SER A 55 1.72 13.60 20.29
N GLY A 56 1.84 14.92 20.40
CA GLY A 56 2.89 15.70 19.75
C GLY A 56 4.30 15.46 20.31
N GLN A 57 4.42 14.98 21.55
CA GLN A 57 5.66 14.83 22.31
C GLN A 57 6.15 13.38 22.38
N TRP A 58 5.49 12.46 21.67
CA TRP A 58 5.93 11.06 21.57
C TRP A 58 7.34 10.95 21.01
N PRO A 59 8.19 10.08 21.59
CA PRO A 59 9.55 9.89 21.12
C PRO A 59 9.58 9.26 19.73
N SER A 60 10.42 9.80 18.86
CA SER A 60 10.75 9.15 17.59
C SER A 60 11.65 7.94 17.84
N LYS A 61 11.38 6.83 17.14
CA LYS A 61 12.22 5.64 17.16
C LYS A 61 12.34 5.09 15.72
N ASN A 62 13.47 4.45 15.42
CA ASN A 62 13.70 3.73 14.17
C ASN A 62 13.15 2.30 14.33
N LEU A 63 12.00 2.00 13.73
CA LEU A 63 11.27 0.73 13.98
C LEU A 63 10.55 0.16 12.77
N ALA A 64 10.45 0.94 11.68
CA ALA A 64 9.77 0.49 10.48
C ALA A 64 10.79 0.21 9.37
N GLU A 65 10.45 -0.80 8.57
CA GLU A 65 11.15 -1.16 7.35
C GLU A 65 10.09 -1.36 6.27
N VAL A 66 10.31 -0.81 5.08
CA VAL A 66 9.36 -0.85 3.96
C VAL A 66 10.11 -1.27 2.71
N SER A 67 9.56 -2.26 2.00
CA SER A 67 10.05 -2.64 0.68
C SER A 67 9.14 -2.10 -0.43
N ASN A 68 9.76 -1.65 -1.51
CA ASN A 68 9.11 -1.28 -2.76
C ASN A 68 9.79 -2.07 -3.86
N LYS A 69 9.04 -2.96 -4.52
CA LYS A 69 9.51 -3.73 -5.66
C LYS A 69 8.68 -3.35 -6.87
N GLY A 70 9.28 -3.32 -8.04
CA GLY A 70 8.52 -2.93 -9.20
C GLY A 70 9.21 -3.18 -10.52
N VAL A 71 8.42 -3.01 -11.57
CA VAL A 71 8.86 -3.04 -12.96
C VAL A 71 8.37 -1.77 -13.65
N GLU A 72 9.27 -1.16 -14.41
CA GLU A 72 9.01 0.01 -15.25
C GLU A 72 9.35 -0.36 -16.69
N VAL A 73 8.45 -0.02 -17.62
CA VAL A 73 8.60 -0.30 -19.04
C VAL A 73 8.29 0.97 -19.82
N SER A 74 9.21 1.35 -20.69
CA SER A 74 9.05 2.46 -21.63
C SER A 74 9.23 1.94 -23.04
N LEU A 75 8.29 2.25 -23.92
CA LEU A 75 8.29 1.86 -25.33
C LEU A 75 8.11 3.09 -26.20
N GLY A 76 9.02 3.29 -27.13
CA GLY A 76 8.97 4.34 -28.13
C GLY A 76 8.88 3.77 -29.53
N TYR A 77 8.08 4.41 -30.38
CA TYR A 77 7.95 4.08 -31.79
C TYR A 77 8.00 5.37 -32.61
N GLN A 78 8.98 5.49 -33.50
CA GLN A 78 9.09 6.61 -34.44
C GLN A 78 9.18 6.10 -35.87
N LYS A 79 8.46 6.74 -36.79
CA LYS A 79 8.57 6.43 -38.23
C LYS A 79 8.19 7.65 -39.08
N GLY A 80 8.78 7.71 -40.28
CA GLY A 80 8.41 8.68 -41.32
C GLY A 80 7.95 8.01 -42.60
N LYS A 81 7.09 8.70 -43.35
CA LYS A 81 6.71 8.38 -44.73
C LYS A 81 6.53 9.68 -45.53
N GLY A 82 7.47 9.96 -46.43
CA GLY A 82 7.51 11.24 -47.16
C GLY A 82 7.76 12.41 -46.22
N ASP A 83 6.94 13.45 -46.33
CA ASP A 83 7.01 14.65 -45.49
C ASP A 83 6.36 14.46 -44.11
N PHE A 84 5.73 13.29 -43.86
CA PHE A 84 5.08 12.99 -42.59
C PHE A 84 5.99 12.16 -41.69
N SER A 85 6.15 12.61 -40.44
CA SER A 85 6.83 11.86 -39.38
C SER A 85 5.97 11.81 -38.13
N TYR A 86 5.99 10.68 -37.43
CA TYR A 86 5.25 10.49 -36.19
C TYR A 86 6.08 9.76 -35.15
N TYR A 87 5.79 10.03 -33.89
CA TYR A 87 6.41 9.44 -32.73
C TYR A 87 5.36 9.16 -31.66
N VAL A 88 5.42 7.96 -31.09
CA VAL A 88 4.51 7.48 -30.05
C VAL A 88 5.34 6.93 -28.90
N ASN A 89 4.98 7.30 -27.67
CA ASN A 89 5.53 6.69 -26.47
C ASN A 89 4.44 6.10 -25.61
N ALA A 90 4.76 4.98 -24.98
CA ALA A 90 3.99 4.37 -23.91
C ALA A 90 4.92 4.12 -22.71
N ASN A 91 4.44 4.44 -21.52
CA ASN A 91 5.12 4.14 -20.27
C ASN A 91 4.17 3.33 -19.39
N PHE A 92 4.71 2.33 -18.71
CA PHE A 92 4.00 1.47 -17.77
C PHE A 92 4.85 1.26 -16.54
N ALA A 93 4.24 1.36 -15.36
CA ALA A 93 4.90 1.08 -14.09
C ALA A 93 3.96 0.26 -13.20
N LYS A 94 4.53 -0.75 -12.54
CA LYS A 94 3.84 -1.50 -11.49
C LYS A 94 4.74 -1.61 -10.28
N ILE A 95 4.22 -1.16 -9.13
CA ILE A 95 4.95 -1.11 -7.87
C ILE A 95 4.15 -1.86 -6.82
N TRP A 96 4.80 -2.80 -6.15
CA TRP A 96 4.33 -3.47 -4.96
C TRP A 96 5.01 -2.84 -3.75
N ASN A 97 4.20 -2.32 -2.84
CA ASN A 97 4.65 -1.77 -1.58
C ASN A 97 4.31 -2.73 -0.44
N ASN A 98 5.26 -2.97 0.45
CA ASN A 98 5.07 -3.86 1.58
C ASN A 98 5.76 -3.32 2.83
N VAL A 99 5.05 -3.32 3.95
CA VAL A 99 5.64 -3.10 5.28
C VAL A 99 6.32 -4.39 5.72
N GLU A 100 7.64 -4.34 5.92
CA GLU A 100 8.43 -5.46 6.42
C GLU A 100 8.50 -5.47 7.96
N LYS A 101 8.51 -4.27 8.57
CA LYS A 101 8.46 -4.04 10.02
C LYS A 101 7.64 -2.79 10.31
N PRO A 102 6.99 -2.67 11.49
CA PRO A 102 7.13 -3.47 12.71
C PRO A 102 6.33 -4.79 12.72
N GLN A 103 6.69 -5.69 13.64
CA GLN A 103 5.97 -6.96 13.86
C GLN A 103 4.62 -6.72 14.56
N GLU A 104 4.59 -5.81 15.53
CA GLU A 104 3.34 -5.36 16.16
C GLU A 104 2.75 -4.19 15.36
N PRO A 105 1.45 -4.24 14.98
CA PRO A 105 0.84 -3.18 14.21
C PRO A 105 0.81 -1.84 14.95
N ILE A 106 1.09 -0.75 14.23
CA ILE A 106 1.00 0.61 14.77
C ILE A 106 -0.20 1.31 14.14
N LEU A 107 -1.14 1.73 14.99
CA LEU A 107 -2.29 2.52 14.59
C LEU A 107 -1.95 4.01 14.63
N SER A 108 -2.31 4.72 13.56
CA SER A 108 -2.16 6.16 13.42
C SER A 108 -3.44 6.75 12.81
N GLY A 109 -4.39 7.13 13.66
CA GLY A 109 -5.71 7.57 13.23
C GLY A 109 -6.45 6.47 12.49
N LEU A 110 -6.79 6.71 11.21
CA LEU A 110 -7.47 5.74 10.33
C LEU A 110 -6.50 4.82 9.59
N TYR A 111 -5.18 4.98 9.79
CA TYR A 111 -4.16 4.21 9.10
C TYR A 111 -3.54 3.17 10.03
N ILE A 112 -3.12 2.05 9.43
CA ILE A 112 -2.36 1.00 10.10
C ILE A 112 -1.05 0.75 9.39
N LEU A 113 0.02 0.66 10.17
CA LEU A 113 1.30 0.15 9.73
C LEU A 113 1.42 -1.28 10.24
N ARG A 114 1.16 -2.26 9.36
CA ARG A 114 1.15 -3.68 9.69
C ARG A 114 1.96 -4.46 8.68
N GLN A 115 2.79 -5.37 9.17
CA GLN A 115 3.60 -6.23 8.31
C GLN A 115 2.73 -6.96 7.26
N GLY A 116 3.16 -6.93 6.01
CA GLY A 116 2.43 -7.54 4.88
C GLY A 116 1.51 -6.58 4.12
N ASP A 117 1.14 -5.44 4.72
CA ASP A 117 0.27 -4.45 4.07
C ASP A 117 1.09 -3.38 3.35
N ALA A 118 0.43 -2.68 2.42
CA ALA A 118 0.99 -1.44 1.88
C ALA A 118 0.98 -0.33 2.94
N VAL A 119 2.01 0.52 2.93
CA VAL A 119 2.06 1.75 3.72
C VAL A 119 0.84 2.60 3.41
N GLY A 120 0.20 3.12 4.46
CA GLY A 120 -1.03 3.93 4.31
C GLY A 120 -2.29 3.09 4.18
N SER A 121 -2.24 1.79 4.48
CA SER A 121 -3.45 0.96 4.57
C SER A 121 -4.41 1.50 5.63
N TYR A 122 -5.70 1.48 5.30
CA TYR A 122 -6.76 1.91 6.21
C TYR A 122 -7.08 0.82 7.23
N PHE A 123 -7.50 1.24 8.42
CA PHE A 123 -8.00 0.36 9.47
C PHE A 123 -9.30 0.90 10.05
N GLY A 124 -10.32 0.05 10.06
CA GLY A 124 -11.65 0.39 10.53
C GLY A 124 -12.63 -0.76 10.35
N TYR A 125 -13.87 -0.53 10.79
CA TYR A 125 -14.95 -1.48 10.60
C TYR A 125 -15.47 -1.43 9.17
N GLU A 126 -15.69 -2.61 8.59
CA GLU A 126 -16.42 -2.73 7.33
C GLU A 126 -17.91 -2.50 7.58
N ALA A 127 -18.50 -1.54 6.87
CA ALA A 127 -19.93 -1.28 6.98
C ALA A 127 -20.70 -2.42 6.31
N MET A 128 -21.65 -3.03 7.02
CA MET A 128 -22.54 -4.07 6.48
C MET A 128 -23.60 -3.54 5.49
N GLY A 129 -23.45 -2.29 5.03
CA GLY A 129 -24.46 -1.57 4.27
C GLY A 129 -25.65 -1.12 5.12
N PHE A 130 -26.70 -0.63 4.47
CA PHE A 130 -27.93 -0.22 5.13
C PHE A 130 -28.88 -1.41 5.29
N ILE A 131 -29.41 -1.60 6.50
CA ILE A 131 -30.52 -2.54 6.72
C ILE A 131 -31.75 -1.98 6.01
N GLN A 132 -32.15 -2.60 4.90
CA GLN A 132 -33.35 -2.18 4.16
C GLN A 132 -34.61 -2.37 5.01
N GLN A 133 -35.57 -1.45 4.91
CA GLN A 133 -36.83 -1.49 5.68
C GLN A 133 -37.60 -2.82 5.52
N LYS A 134 -37.43 -3.50 4.39
CA LYS A 134 -38.00 -4.83 4.13
C LYS A 134 -37.47 -5.89 5.10
N ILE A 135 -36.18 -5.84 5.45
CA ILE A 135 -35.53 -6.71 6.44
C ILE A 135 -35.98 -6.33 7.86
N PHE A 136 -36.07 -5.03 8.15
CA PHE A 136 -36.57 -4.55 9.44
C PHE A 136 -37.99 -5.06 9.73
N ARG A 137 -38.88 -5.08 8.73
CA ARG A 137 -40.23 -5.65 8.85
C ARG A 137 -40.22 -7.16 9.11
N THR A 138 -39.33 -7.93 8.49
CA THR A 138 -39.21 -9.37 8.73
C THR A 138 -38.75 -9.70 10.16
N ILE A 139 -37.83 -8.90 10.73
CA ILE A 139 -37.34 -9.07 12.11
C ILE A 139 -38.39 -8.60 13.13
N THR A 140 -39.03 -7.45 12.88
CA THR A 140 -40.04 -6.89 13.79
C THR A 140 -41.39 -7.62 13.75
N GLN A 141 -41.68 -8.36 12.67
CA GLN A 141 -42.86 -9.23 12.58
C GLN A 141 -42.62 -10.64 13.13
N GLY A 142 -41.45 -10.91 13.75
CA GLY A 142 -41.18 -12.17 14.45
C GLY A 142 -41.08 -13.41 13.56
N LEU A 143 -40.95 -13.25 12.24
CA LEU A 143 -40.89 -14.38 11.29
C LEU A 143 -39.52 -15.09 11.28
N VAL A 144 -38.51 -14.54 11.95
CA VAL A 144 -37.24 -15.22 12.23
C VAL A 144 -36.78 -14.87 13.66
N PRO A 145 -36.67 -15.86 14.58
CA PRO A 145 -36.07 -15.63 15.89
C PRO A 145 -34.62 -15.14 15.74
N ILE A 146 -34.26 -14.07 16.46
CA ILE A 146 -32.92 -13.43 16.39
C ILE A 146 -31.79 -14.44 16.70
N HIS A 147 -32.08 -15.46 17.52
CA HIS A 147 -31.17 -16.55 17.86
C HIS A 147 -30.81 -17.47 16.67
N ASN A 148 -31.63 -17.53 15.62
CA ASN A 148 -31.42 -18.41 14.45
C ASN A 148 -30.74 -17.71 13.26
N LEU A 149 -30.27 -16.47 13.43
CA LEU A 149 -29.45 -15.81 12.43
C LEU A 149 -28.03 -16.40 12.47
N GLU A 150 -27.80 -17.46 11.70
CA GLU A 150 -26.47 -17.98 11.43
C GLU A 150 -25.63 -16.92 10.70
N ILE A 151 -24.76 -16.24 11.45
CA ILE A 151 -23.73 -15.32 10.92
C ILE A 151 -22.77 -16.05 9.95
N SER A 152 -22.72 -17.38 10.00
CA SER A 152 -21.86 -18.23 9.15
C SER A 152 -22.16 -18.16 7.64
N LYS A 153 -23.34 -17.67 7.22
CA LYS A 153 -23.68 -17.51 5.80
C LYS A 153 -23.14 -16.23 5.16
N LEU A 154 -22.54 -15.33 5.94
CA LEU A 154 -21.78 -14.17 5.46
C LEU A 154 -20.30 -14.53 5.29
N LYS A 155 -20.00 -15.48 4.40
CA LYS A 155 -18.64 -15.64 3.86
C LYS A 155 -18.62 -15.04 2.46
N ILE A 156 -18.28 -13.76 2.35
CA ILE A 156 -17.86 -13.20 1.08
C ILE A 156 -16.34 -13.14 1.09
N LYS A 157 -15.80 -13.85 0.12
CA LYS A 157 -14.39 -14.16 -0.12
C LYS A 157 -13.64 -12.85 -0.38
N MET A 158 -12.60 -12.59 0.41
CA MET A 158 -11.62 -11.53 0.16
C MET A 158 -10.89 -11.84 -1.15
N GLU A 159 -11.09 -11.01 -2.17
CA GLU A 159 -10.10 -10.83 -3.23
C GLU A 159 -9.76 -9.34 -3.24
N MET A 160 -8.62 -9.02 -2.62
CA MET A 160 -8.03 -7.68 -2.65
C MET A 160 -7.22 -7.59 -3.95
N GLY A 161 -7.64 -6.70 -4.85
CA GLY A 161 -6.88 -6.29 -6.04
C GLY A 161 -5.97 -5.10 -5.74
#